data_AF-A0A8T3MLP0-F1
#
_entry.id   AF-A0A8T3MLP0-F1
#
_cell.length_a   1.000
_cell.length_b   1.000
_cell.length_c   1.000
_cell.angle_alpha   90.00
_cell.angle_beta   90.00
_cell.angle_gamma   90.00
#
_symmetry.space_group_name_H-M   'P 1'
#
loop_
_entity.id
_entity.type
_entity.pdbx_description
1 polymer ?
#
loop_
_entity_poly.entity_id
_entity_poly.type
_entity_poly.pdbx_seq_one_letter_code
_entity_poly.pdbx_strand_id
1 'polypeptide(L)'
;SDDETLVQLRYRLSDDRVAVLARLPRSDPLRGVQPSSYTASSLVVRGIEARLLTGRGAIEPTILLWSEGIRAYQLSSSVHTVAELVQIAEQLR
;
A
#
# COMPACT_ATOMS: atom_id res chain seq x y z
N SER A 1 -5.14 -0.75 -24.75
CA SER A 1 -5.25 -2.23 -24.63
C SER A 1 -4.55 -2.53 -23.35
N ASP A 2 -5.30 -2.40 -22.25
CA ASP A 2 -4.71 -2.07 -20.96
C ASP A 2 -4.46 -3.35 -20.17
N ASP A 3 -3.60 -4.19 -20.74
CA ASP A 3 -2.81 -5.16 -19.99
C ASP A 3 -1.76 -4.39 -19.17
N GLU A 4 -2.18 -3.52 -18.27
CA GLU A 4 -1.30 -3.05 -17.20
C GLU A 4 -1.04 -4.23 -16.28
N THR A 5 0.02 -4.98 -16.59
CA THR A 5 0.51 -6.08 -15.77
C THR A 5 0.65 -5.59 -14.34
N LEU A 6 -0.07 -6.25 -13.44
CA LEU A 6 0.03 -6.05 -12.00
C LEU A 6 1.44 -6.44 -11.59
N VAL A 7 2.30 -5.44 -11.33
CA VAL A 7 3.66 -5.69 -10.86
C VAL A 7 3.59 -5.73 -9.34
N GLN A 8 3.85 -6.91 -8.78
CA GLN A 8 3.93 -7.11 -7.34
C GLN A 8 5.38 -7.35 -6.93
N LEU A 9 5.92 -6.43 -6.14
CA LEU A 9 7.23 -6.55 -5.53
C LEU A 9 7.06 -6.94 -4.07
N ARG A 10 7.77 -7.98 -3.63
CA ARG A 10 7.78 -8.43 -2.25
C ARG A 10 9.10 -8.02 -1.61
N TYR A 11 9.01 -7.19 -0.59
CA TYR A 11 10.17 -6.74 0.18
C TYR A 11 10.26 -7.59 1.45
N ARG A 12 11.32 -8.39 1.55
CA ARG A 12 11.71 -9.05 2.80
C ARG A 12 12.67 -8.12 3.53
N LEU A 13 12.30 -7.69 4.73
CA LEU A 13 13.16 -6.87 5.57
C LEU A 13 14.08 -7.76 6.42
N SER A 14 14.99 -7.12 7.15
CA SER A 14 16.07 -7.75 7.91
C SER A 14 15.63 -8.73 9.01
N ASP A 15 14.36 -8.71 9.39
CA ASP A 15 13.75 -9.55 10.42
C ASP A 15 12.74 -10.57 9.85
N ASP A 16 12.89 -10.91 8.57
CA ASP A 16 12.02 -11.83 7.83
C ASP A 16 10.57 -11.36 7.66
N ARG A 17 10.22 -10.16 8.12
CA ARG A 17 8.92 -9.56 7.84
C ARG A 17 8.81 -9.19 6.37
N VAL A 18 7.60 -9.35 5.84
CA VAL A 18 7.31 -9.11 4.42
C VAL A 18 6.35 -7.94 4.28
N ALA A 19 6.71 -6.97 3.45
CA ALA A 19 5.81 -5.97 2.92
C ALA A 19 5.61 -6.22 1.41
N VAL A 20 4.41 -5.96 0.92
CA VAL A 20 4.05 -6.19 -0.48
C VAL A 20 3.70 -4.85 -1.11
N LEU A 21 4.42 -4.48 -2.17
CA LEU A 21 4.08 -3.35 -3.02
C LEU A 21 3.43 -3.86 -4.30
N ALA A 22 2.20 -3.44 -4.57
CA ALA A 22 1.53 -3.65 -5.84
C ALA A 22 1.43 -2.34 -6.61
N ARG A 23 1.80 -2.36 -7.88
CA ARG A 23 1.48 -1.30 -8.83
C ARG A 23 0.13 -1.62 -9.49
N LEU A 24 -0.81 -0.69 -9.36
CA LEU A 24 -2.19 -0.83 -9.81
C LEU A 24 -2.57 0.30 -10.79
N PRO A 25 -3.56 0.06 -11.67
CA PRO A 25 -4.16 1.14 -12.46
C PRO A 25 -4.73 2.21 -11.55
N ARG A 26 -4.52 3.49 -11.89
CA ARG A 26 -5.06 4.61 -11.09
C ARG A 26 -6.59 4.64 -11.05
N SER A 27 -7.26 4.04 -12.03
CA SER A 27 -8.72 3.89 -12.05
C SER A 27 -9.25 2.89 -11.01
N ASP A 28 -8.40 1.98 -10.52
CA ASP A 28 -8.76 0.91 -9.60
C ASP A 28 -7.65 0.68 -8.54
N PRO A 29 -7.37 1.69 -7.69
CA PRO A 29 -6.29 1.63 -6.73
C PRO A 29 -6.58 0.69 -5.54
N LEU A 30 -7.84 0.28 -5.37
CA LEU A 30 -8.29 -0.61 -4.29
C LEU A 30 -8.62 -2.01 -4.78
N ARG A 31 -8.05 -2.42 -5.93
CA ARG A 31 -8.28 -3.75 -6.50
C ARG A 31 -8.01 -4.84 -5.47
N GLY A 32 -9.02 -5.66 -5.19
CA GLY A 32 -8.93 -6.75 -4.23
C GLY A 32 -9.04 -6.33 -2.75
N VAL A 33 -9.30 -5.06 -2.46
CA VAL A 33 -9.57 -4.54 -1.12
C VAL A 33 -11.07 -4.39 -0.93
N GLN A 34 -11.64 -5.01 0.12
CA GLN A 34 -13.03 -4.80 0.52
C GLN A 34 -13.14 -3.52 1.37
N PRO A 35 -13.65 -2.37 0.87
CA PRO A 35 -13.52 -1.09 1.57
C PRO A 35 -14.24 -1.04 2.93
N SER A 36 -15.32 -1.79 3.10
CA SER A 36 -16.08 -1.87 4.36
C SER A 36 -15.26 -2.43 5.52
N SER A 37 -14.22 -3.22 5.24
CA SER A 37 -13.38 -3.86 6.26
C SER A 37 -12.31 -2.92 6.84
N TYR A 38 -12.25 -1.67 6.37
CA TYR A 38 -11.19 -0.73 6.74
C TYR A 38 -11.74 0.57 7.35
N THR A 39 -10.91 1.22 8.16
CA THR A 39 -10.96 2.66 8.42
C THR A 39 -9.93 3.34 7.52
N ALA A 40 -10.20 4.59 7.12
CA ALA A 40 -9.32 5.32 6.23
C ALA A 40 -8.91 6.66 6.84
N SER A 41 -7.63 6.99 6.76
CA SER A 41 -7.08 8.30 7.11
C SER A 41 -6.13 8.79 6.02
N SER A 42 -5.85 10.09 6.02
CA SER A 42 -4.88 10.72 5.10
C SER A 42 -3.56 10.99 5.82
N LEU A 43 -2.46 10.85 5.08
CA LEU A 43 -1.12 11.24 5.50
C LEU A 43 -0.29 11.66 4.28
N VAL A 44 0.95 12.08 4.49
CA VAL A 44 1.86 12.46 3.40
C VAL A 44 3.06 11.52 3.40
N VAL A 45 3.40 10.98 2.23
CA VAL A 45 4.61 10.17 1.99
C VAL A 45 5.38 10.80 0.85
N ARG A 46 6.67 11.12 1.05
CA ARG A 46 7.52 11.74 0.00
C ARG A 46 6.90 13.00 -0.62
N GLY A 47 6.15 13.78 0.16
CA GLY A 47 5.45 14.98 -0.31
C GLY A 47 4.18 14.72 -1.14
N ILE A 48 3.75 13.45 -1.25
CA ILE A 48 2.55 13.02 -1.97
C ILE A 48 1.46 12.67 -0.95
N GLU A 49 0.23 13.12 -1.20
CA GLU A 49 -0.92 12.70 -0.39
C GLU A 49 -1.13 11.19 -0.54
N ALA A 50 -1.15 10.51 0.59
CA ALA A 50 -1.37 9.08 0.69
C ALA A 50 -2.57 8.79 1.59
N ARG A 51 -3.24 7.70 1.30
CA ARG A 51 -4.35 7.18 2.09
C ARG A 51 -3.89 5.94 2.85
N LEU A 52 -4.04 5.97 4.16
CA LEU A 52 -3.82 4.82 5.03
C LEU A 52 -5.15 4.11 5.25
N LEU A 53 -5.18 2.80 5.02
CA LEU A 53 -6.30 1.93 5.35
C LEU A 53 -5.86 0.98 6.46
N THR A 54 -6.55 1.07 7.59
CA THR A 54 -6.32 0.19 8.74
C THR A 54 -7.46 -0.79 8.85
N GLY A 55 -7.13 -2.08 8.95
CA GLY A 55 -8.11 -3.14 9.14
C GLY A 55 -9.00 -2.89 10.36
N ARG A 56 -10.30 -3.15 10.22
CA ARG A 56 -11.23 -3.18 11.36
C ARG A 56 -11.15 -4.49 12.15
N GLY A 57 -10.66 -5.56 11.53
CA GLY A 57 -10.40 -6.85 12.14
C GLY A 57 -8.91 -7.15 12.27
N ALA A 58 -8.60 -8.31 12.85
CA ALA A 58 -7.23 -8.76 13.07
C ALA A 58 -6.58 -9.39 11.82
N ILE A 59 -7.35 -9.63 10.76
CA ILE A 59 -6.90 -10.38 9.58
C ILE A 59 -6.51 -9.46 8.42
N GLU A 60 -7.07 -8.26 8.38
CA GLU A 60 -6.81 -7.29 7.33
C GLU A 60 -5.41 -6.65 7.49
N PRO A 61 -4.58 -6.63 6.43
CA PRO A 61 -3.30 -5.95 6.49
C PRO A 61 -3.49 -4.43 6.64
N THR A 62 -2.52 -3.73 7.20
CA THR A 62 -2.43 -2.28 7.02
C THR A 62 -2.02 -1.98 5.58
N ILE A 63 -2.70 -1.04 4.93
CA ILE A 63 -2.44 -0.66 3.54
C ILE A 63 -2.13 0.83 3.46
N LEU A 64 -1.04 1.17 2.81
CA LEU A 64 -0.71 2.53 2.42
C LEU A 64 -0.87 2.67 0.90
N LEU A 65 -1.68 3.64 0.49
CA LEU A 65 -2.04 3.89 -0.89
C LEU A 65 -1.59 5.29 -1.32
N TRP A 66 -0.87 5.41 -2.43
CA TRP A 66 -0.57 6.71 -3.03
C TRP A 66 -0.58 6.61 -4.56
N SER A 67 -0.58 7.76 -5.22
CA SER A 67 -0.55 7.83 -6.68
C SER A 67 0.57 8.73 -7.16
N GLU A 68 1.28 8.30 -8.21
CA GLU A 68 2.29 9.10 -8.89
C GLU A 68 2.01 9.06 -10.39
N GLY A 69 1.63 10.22 -10.95
CA GLY A 69 1.24 10.33 -12.36
C GLY A 69 0.02 9.46 -12.69
N ILE A 70 0.20 8.48 -13.58
CA ILE A 70 -0.85 7.55 -14.03
C ILE A 70 -0.92 6.26 -13.20
N ARG A 71 -0.03 6.09 -12.22
CA ARG A 71 0.10 4.86 -11.43
C ARG A 71 -0.45 5.05 -10.03
N ALA A 72 -1.10 4.00 -9.52
CA ALA A 72 -1.37 3.85 -8.10
C ALA A 72 -0.45 2.78 -7.50
N TYR A 73 -0.07 2.98 -6.25
CA TYR A 73 0.74 2.05 -5.48
C TYR A 73 0.01 1.66 -4.22
N GLN A 74 0.02 0.36 -3.94
CA GLN A 74 -0.54 -0.22 -2.73
C GLN A 74 0.57 -0.96 -1.99
N LEU A 75 1.03 -0.40 -0.87
CA LEU A 75 1.97 -1.07 0.04
C LEU A 75 1.20 -1.66 1.21
N SER A 76 1.23 -2.99 1.35
CA SER A 76 0.46 -3.70 2.37
C SER A 76 1.34 -4.57 3.27
N SER A 77 0.99 -4.65 4.56
CA SER A 77 1.62 -5.53 5.53
C SER A 77 0.67 -5.89 6.69
N SER A 78 0.76 -7.12 7.19
CA SER A 78 0.04 -7.58 8.40
C SER A 78 0.88 -7.49 9.68
N VAL A 79 2.17 -7.16 9.59
CA VAL A 79 3.14 -7.25 10.71
C VAL A 79 3.93 -5.96 10.95
N HIS A 80 3.76 -4.98 10.07
CA HIS A 80 4.45 -3.69 10.16
C HIS A 80 3.50 -2.68 10.78
N THR A 81 4.03 -1.85 11.68
CA THR A 81 3.36 -0.67 12.16
C THR A 81 3.18 0.35 11.03
N VAL A 82 2.28 1.31 11.22
CA VAL A 82 2.07 2.41 10.27
C VAL A 82 3.37 3.17 10.01
N ALA A 83 4.14 3.47 11.06
CA ALA A 83 5.40 4.20 10.95
C ALA A 83 6.43 3.45 10.09
N GLU A 84 6.56 2.13 10.28
CA GLU A 84 7.45 1.29 9.46
C GLU A 84 7.00 1.25 8.00
N LEU A 85 5.69 1.14 7.73
CA LEU A 85 5.18 1.19 6.35
C LEU A 85 5.47 2.52 5.66
N VAL A 86 5.34 3.64 6.38
CA VAL A 86 5.70 4.95 5.84
C VAL A 86 7.19 5.01 5.55
N GLN A 87 8.06 4.55 6.46
CA GLN A 87 9.51 4.51 6.23
C GLN A 87 9.88 3.66 5.01
N ILE A 88 9.26 2.49 4.83
CA ILE A 88 9.45 1.66 3.64
C ILE A 88 9.06 2.46 2.40
N ALA A 89 7.86 3.06 2.38
CA ALA A 89 7.37 3.83 1.24
C ALA A 89 8.26 5.04 0.91
N GLU A 90 8.86 5.67 1.92
CA GLU A 90 9.83 6.76 1.75
C GLU A 90 11.15 6.33 1.11
N GLN A 91 11.54 5.07 1.28
CA GLN A 91 12.79 4.50 0.76
C GLN A 91 12.65 3.89 -0.65
N LEU A 92 11.43 3.65 -1.12
CA LEU A 92 11.17 3.14 -2.46
C LEU A 92 11.60 4.17 -3.52
N ARG A 93 12.44 3.74 -4.48
CA ARG A 93 12.91 4.53 -5.63
C ARG A 93 12.27 4.05 -6.93
#